data_AF-A0A803YLC0-F1
#
_entry.id   AF-A0A803YLC0-F1
#
_cell.length_a   1.000
_cell.length_b   1.000
_cell.length_c   1.000
_cell.angle_alpha   90.00
_cell.angle_beta   90.00
_cell.angle_gamma   90.00
#
_symmetry.space_group_name_H-M   'P 1'
#
loop_
_entity.id
_entity.type
_entity.pdbx_description
1 polymer ?
#
loop_
_entity_poly.entity_id
_entity_poly.type
_entity_poly.pdbx_seq_one_letter_code
_entity_poly.pdbx_strand_id
1 'polypeptide(L)'
;MNFSLIQLSQYMGLLNFLLENLSDKHMTLEDNIKELGRAMAGIGVTDSERSGDLDVFSIDQAKAIIDYMNISLFRLYKLYEHIFHSPREEYVISNEVNHLYRWNSLCRVI
;
A
#
# COMPACT_ATOMS: atom_id res chain seq x y z
N MET A 1 -17.70 14.42 7.29
CA MET A 1 -16.69 14.67 8.34
C MET A 1 -15.92 15.91 7.90
N ASN A 2 -15.77 16.92 8.76
CA ASN A 2 -15.08 18.17 8.40
C ASN A 2 -13.71 18.19 9.08
N PHE A 3 -12.67 18.56 8.33
CA PHE A 3 -11.32 18.74 8.85
C PHE A 3 -10.96 20.21 8.81
N SER A 4 -10.25 20.69 9.84
CA SER A 4 -9.65 22.02 9.79
C SER A 4 -8.48 22.06 8.80
N LEU A 5 -8.05 23.26 8.39
CA LEU A 5 -6.86 23.40 7.55
C LEU A 5 -5.62 22.78 8.21
N ILE A 6 -5.51 22.88 9.53
CA ILE A 6 -4.40 22.32 10.30
C ILE A 6 -4.46 20.79 10.26
N GLN A 7 -5.64 20.21 10.48
CA GLN A 7 -5.86 18.77 10.36
C GLN A 7 -5.56 18.23 8.95
N LEU A 8 -5.86 18.99 7.90
CA LEU A 8 -5.48 18.63 6.53
C LEU A 8 -3.96 18.66 6.34
N SER A 9 -3.27 19.65 6.90
CA SER A 9 -1.80 19.71 6.86
C SER A 9 -1.16 18.54 7.61
N GLN A 10 -1.72 18.14 8.75
CA GLN A 10 -1.25 16.98 9.50
C GLN A 10 -1.49 15.68 8.74
N TYR A 11 -2.64 15.55 8.08
CA TYR A 11 -2.91 14.43 7.19
C TYR A 11 -1.87 14.34 6.06
N MET A 12 -1.51 15.47 5.44
CA MET A 12 -0.47 15.49 4.40
C MET A 12 0.90 15.09 4.97
N GLY A 13 1.24 15.52 6.19
CA GLY A 13 2.46 15.07 6.87
C GLY A 13 2.47 13.56 7.12
N LEU A 14 1.34 13.01 7.58
CA LEU A 14 1.18 11.57 7.78
C LEU A 14 1.29 10.80 6.47
N LEU A 15 0.66 11.27 5.39
CA LEU A 15 0.77 10.67 4.07
C LEU A 15 2.21 10.64 3.57
N ASN A 16 2.92 11.76 3.68
CA ASN A 16 4.32 11.85 3.28
C ASN A 16 5.20 10.88 4.08
N PHE A 17 5.02 10.83 5.39
CA PHE A 17 5.72 9.88 6.27
C PHE A 17 5.54 8.42 5.83
N LEU A 18 4.29 8.02 5.51
CA LEU A 18 4.01 6.64 5.07
C LEU A 18 4.60 6.35 3.69
N LEU A 19 4.60 7.34 2.78
CA LEU A 19 5.20 7.18 1.45
C LEU A 19 6.73 7.05 1.53
N GLU A 20 7.41 7.88 2.32
CA GLU A 20 8.86 7.79 2.55
C GLU A 20 9.26 6.44 3.12
N ASN A 21 8.45 5.86 4.02
CA ASN A 21 8.69 4.52 4.55
C ASN A 21 8.69 3.46 3.43
N LEU A 22 7.81 3.58 2.44
CA LEU A 22 7.73 2.63 1.32
C LEU A 22 8.80 2.89 0.26
N SER A 23 8.96 4.15 -0.17
CA SER A 23 9.82 4.51 -1.30
C SER A 23 11.30 4.50 -0.93
N ASP A 24 11.65 5.16 0.17
CA ASP A 24 13.04 5.50 0.47
C ASP A 24 13.65 4.50 1.46
N LYS A 25 12.85 4.07 2.45
CA LYS A 25 13.28 3.12 3.48
C LYS A 25 13.02 1.67 3.10
N HIS A 26 12.30 1.42 2.01
CA HIS A 26 11.87 0.08 1.56
C HIS A 26 11.25 -0.77 2.70
N MET A 27 10.50 -0.11 3.58
CA MET A 27 9.85 -0.75 4.71
C MET A 27 8.75 -1.68 4.21
N THR A 28 8.57 -2.82 4.88
CA THR A 28 7.46 -3.72 4.58
C THR A 28 6.12 -3.02 4.83
N LEU A 29 5.09 -3.41 4.08
CA LEU A 29 3.74 -2.88 4.29
C LEU A 29 3.25 -3.11 5.73
N GLU A 30 3.58 -4.26 6.32
CA GLU A 30 3.23 -4.62 7.69
C GLU A 30 3.87 -3.64 8.70
N ASP A 31 5.16 -3.36 8.56
CA ASP A 31 5.86 -2.46 9.48
C ASP A 31 5.41 -1.02 9.29
N ASN A 32 5.10 -0.60 8.06
CA ASN A 32 4.57 0.74 7.83
C ASN A 32 3.17 0.94 8.44
N ILE A 33 2.34 -0.10 8.47
CA ILE A 33 1.05 -0.08 9.19
C ILE A 33 1.27 0.02 10.71
N LYS A 34 2.29 -0.64 11.26
CA LYS A 34 2.65 -0.48 12.70
C LYS A 34 3.07 0.95 13.00
N GLU A 35 3.88 1.56 12.12
CA GLU A 35 4.31 2.95 12.25
C GLU A 35 3.16 3.95 12.13
N LEU A 36 2.16 3.69 11.26
CA LEU A 36 0.89 4.44 11.26
C LEU A 36 0.22 4.35 12.65
N GLY A 37 0.11 3.15 13.22
CA GLY A 37 -0.45 2.96 14.55
C GLY A 37 0.30 3.75 15.64
N ARG A 38 1.64 3.76 15.59
CA ARG A 38 2.47 4.55 16.52
C ARG A 38 2.29 6.04 16.33
N ALA A 39 2.26 6.52 15.08
CA ALA A 39 2.05 7.94 14.78
C ALA A 39 0.68 8.40 15.29
N MET A 40 -0.37 7.61 15.06
CA MET A 40 -1.72 7.91 15.52
C MET A 40 -1.88 7.81 17.05
N ALA A 41 -1.09 6.96 17.72
CA ALA A 41 -1.03 6.89 19.19
C ALA A 41 -0.17 8.00 19.81
N GLY A 42 0.93 8.40 19.15
CA GLY A 42 1.87 9.44 19.59
C GLY A 42 1.35 10.86 19.45
N ILE A 43 0.35 11.07 18.58
CA ILE A 43 -0.48 12.29 18.56
C ILE A 43 -1.21 12.51 19.92
N GLY A 44 -1.30 11.49 20.79
CA GLY A 44 -1.83 11.61 22.15
C GLY A 44 -0.81 11.77 23.29
N VAL A 45 0.52 11.71 23.04
CA VAL A 45 1.54 11.58 24.11
C VAL A 45 2.75 12.52 23.95
N THR A 46 2.79 13.43 22.98
CA THR A 46 3.88 14.43 22.97
C THR A 46 3.56 15.56 23.95
N ASP A 47 4.45 15.69 24.94
CA ASP A 47 4.50 16.76 25.94
C ASP A 47 4.34 18.15 25.29
N SER A 48 3.12 18.63 25.22
CA SER A 48 2.82 20.02 24.88
C SER A 48 2.56 20.79 26.16
N GLU A 49 3.64 21.24 26.80
CA GLU A 49 3.59 22.43 27.65
C GLU A 49 3.38 23.72 26.83
N ARG A 50 2.98 23.64 25.55
CA ARG A 50 2.83 24.84 24.72
C ARG A 50 1.91 24.73 23.50
N SER A 51 0.67 24.32 23.68
CA SER A 51 -0.47 24.79 22.87
C SER A 51 -1.75 24.14 23.38
N GLY A 52 -2.71 24.95 23.82
CA GLY A 52 -4.01 24.44 24.28
C GLY A 52 -4.75 23.71 23.16
N ASP A 53 -5.18 22.48 23.46
CA ASP A 53 -6.40 21.77 22.99
C ASP A 53 -6.77 21.76 21.49
N LEU A 54 -5.92 22.25 20.59
CA LEU A 54 -6.24 22.42 19.18
C LEU A 54 -5.24 21.61 18.37
N ASP A 55 -5.78 20.81 17.44
CA ASP A 55 -5.09 20.16 16.33
C ASP A 55 -4.79 18.65 16.48
N VAL A 56 -5.46 17.92 17.38
CA VAL A 56 -5.44 16.44 17.33
C VAL A 56 -6.68 15.93 16.57
N PHE A 57 -6.53 14.85 15.80
CA PHE A 57 -7.69 14.15 15.23
C PHE A 57 -8.54 13.54 16.35
N SER A 58 -9.86 13.72 16.29
CA SER A 58 -10.77 12.96 17.16
C SER A 58 -10.65 11.46 16.90
N ILE A 59 -11.12 10.62 17.83
CA ILE A 59 -11.11 9.16 17.66
C ILE A 59 -11.80 8.75 16.35
N ASP A 60 -12.91 9.39 16.00
CA ASP A 60 -13.65 9.09 14.76
C ASP A 60 -12.91 9.58 13.51
N GLN A 61 -12.24 10.74 13.59
CA GLN A 61 -11.37 11.23 12.52
C GLN A 61 -10.17 10.30 12.32
N ALA A 62 -9.54 9.84 13.40
CA ALA A 62 -8.43 8.91 13.36
C ALA A 62 -8.83 7.59 12.69
N LYS A 63 -9.98 7.02 13.08
CA LYS A 63 -10.54 5.83 12.42
C LYS A 63 -10.78 6.05 10.94
N ALA A 64 -11.43 7.16 10.57
CA ALA A 64 -11.71 7.47 9.18
C ALA A 64 -10.42 7.65 8.34
N ILE A 65 -9.38 8.25 8.91
CA ILE A 65 -8.07 8.38 8.24
C ILE A 65 -7.42 7.01 8.05
N ILE A 66 -7.40 6.17 9.09
CA ILE A 66 -6.85 4.81 9.02
C ILE A 66 -7.58 4.00 7.94
N ASP A 67 -8.92 4.02 7.96
CA ASP A 67 -9.75 3.32 6.97
C ASP A 67 -9.48 3.84 5.55
N TYR A 68 -9.35 5.16 5.40
CA TYR A 68 -9.01 5.76 4.12
C TYR A 68 -7.64 5.33 3.63
N MET A 69 -6.59 5.39 4.47
CA MET A 69 -5.22 4.98 4.11
C MET A 69 -5.13 3.49 3.75
N ASN A 70 -5.90 2.64 4.43
CA ASN A 70 -6.00 1.23 4.10
C ASN A 70 -6.47 1.01 2.65
N ILE A 71 -7.48 1.77 2.22
CA ILE A 71 -8.08 1.63 0.89
C ILE A 71 -7.26 2.37 -0.18
N SER A 72 -6.81 3.59 0.11
CA SER A 72 -6.20 4.49 -0.87
C SER A 72 -4.70 4.28 -1.04
N LEU A 73 -3.97 3.93 0.02
CA LEU A 73 -2.52 3.76 -0.01
C LEU A 73 -2.14 2.29 0.01
N PHE A 74 -2.43 1.59 1.11
CA PHE A 74 -1.87 0.26 1.34
C PHE A 74 -2.40 -0.79 0.36
N ARG A 75 -3.69 -0.75 0.05
CA ARG A 75 -4.29 -1.66 -0.95
C ARG A 75 -3.73 -1.40 -2.35
N LEU A 76 -3.57 -0.13 -2.74
CA LEU A 76 -3.00 0.23 -4.05
C LEU A 76 -1.52 -0.14 -4.14
N TYR A 77 -0.75 0.09 -3.08
CA TYR A 77 0.65 -0.29 -3.02
C TYR A 77 0.82 -1.81 -3.13
N LYS A 78 0.03 -2.60 -2.39
CA LYS A 78 0.04 -4.06 -2.49
C LYS A 78 -0.30 -4.56 -3.90
N LEU A 79 -1.25 -3.91 -4.58
CA LEU A 79 -1.58 -4.23 -5.97
C LEU A 79 -0.42 -3.91 -6.92
N TYR A 80 0.23 -2.75 -6.73
CA TYR A 80 1.42 -2.36 -7.48
C TYR A 80 2.55 -3.38 -7.29
N GLU A 81 2.86 -3.76 -6.05
CA GLU A 81 3.86 -4.80 -5.77
C GLU A 81 3.52 -6.12 -6.45
N HIS A 82 2.26 -6.55 -6.40
CA HIS A 82 1.84 -7.78 -7.04
C HIS A 82 2.02 -7.75 -8.57
N ILE A 83 1.68 -6.64 -9.24
CA ILE A 83 1.76 -6.55 -10.71
C ILE A 83 3.20 -6.44 -11.21
N PHE A 84 4.05 -5.68 -10.50
CA PHE A 84 5.38 -5.31 -10.98
C PHE A 84 6.53 -6.06 -10.30
N HIS A 85 6.32 -6.61 -9.10
CA HIS A 85 7.36 -7.24 -8.29
C HIS A 85 7.05 -8.69 -7.90
N SER A 86 5.89 -9.23 -8.26
CA SER A 86 5.71 -10.69 -8.25
C SER A 86 6.58 -11.30 -9.35
N PRO A 87 7.31 -12.40 -9.10
CA PRO A 87 7.81 -13.23 -10.17
C PRO A 87 6.63 -13.52 -11.09
N ARG A 88 6.69 -13.08 -12.34
CA ARG A 88 5.74 -13.56 -13.33
C ARG A 88 6.01 -15.05 -13.39
N GLU A 89 5.06 -15.87 -12.95
CA GLU A 89 5.09 -17.28 -13.30
C GLU A 89 5.11 -17.31 -14.83
N GLU A 90 6.30 -17.46 -15.39
CA GLU A 90 6.49 -17.68 -16.81
C GLU A 90 5.88 -19.05 -17.04
N TYR A 91 4.61 -19.06 -17.44
CA TYR A 91 3.95 -20.28 -17.86
C TYR A 91 4.62 -20.68 -19.18
N VAL A 92 5.76 -21.36 -19.08
CA VAL A 92 6.45 -21.92 -20.22
C VAL A 92 5.54 -23.03 -20.76
N ILE A 93 4.67 -22.69 -21.71
CA ILE A 93 3.99 -23.68 -22.54
C ILE A 93 5.06 -24.28 -23.48
N SER A 94 6.01 -25.04 -22.92
CA SER A 94 7.06 -25.71 -23.69
C SER A 94 6.66 -27.08 -24.19
N ASN A 95 5.38 -27.47 -24.11
CA ASN A 95 4.95 -28.81 -24.52
C ASN A 95 3.89 -28.88 -25.62
N GLU A 96 3.32 -27.77 -26.11
CA GLU A 96 2.35 -27.87 -27.22
C GLU A 96 2.95 -27.71 -28.61
N VAL A 97 4.16 -27.16 -28.74
CA VAL A 97 4.81 -27.05 -30.05
C VAL A 97 5.21 -28.43 -30.60
N ASN A 98 5.56 -29.39 -29.72
CA ASN A 98 5.85 -30.77 -30.13
C ASN A 98 4.61 -31.56 -30.58
N HIS A 99 3.41 -31.21 -30.10
CA HIS A 99 2.18 -31.87 -30.53
C HIS A 99 1.67 -31.33 -31.87
N LEU A 100 1.88 -30.04 -32.17
CA LEU A 100 1.53 -29.44 -33.46
C LEU A 100 2.43 -29.91 -34.62
N TYR A 101 3.72 -30.17 -34.38
CA TYR A 101 4.58 -30.79 -35.38
C TYR A 101 4.25 -32.28 -35.63
N ARG A 102 3.77 -33.00 -34.61
CA ARG A 102 3.39 -34.42 -34.73
C ARG A 102 2.09 -34.64 -35.51
N TRP A 103 1.13 -33.71 -35.45
CA TRP A 103 -0.09 -33.76 -36.26
C TRP A 103 0.17 -33.41 -37.73
N ASN A 104 1.04 -32.43 -38.02
CA ASN A 104 1.38 -32.05 -39.41
C ASN A 104 2.12 -33.16 -40.19
N SER A 105 2.85 -34.06 -39.51
CA SER A 105 3.46 -35.24 -40.16
C SER A 105 2.47 -36.36 -40.48
N LEU A 106 1.37 -36.49 -39.73
CA LEU A 106 0.35 -37.51 -39.97
C LEU A 106 -0.60 -37.14 -41.12
N CYS A 107 -0.89 -35.85 -41.32
CA CYS A 107 -1.68 -35.37 -42.46
C CYS A 107 -0.94 -35.37 -43.81
N ARG A 108 0.32 -35.80 -43.87
CA ARG A 108 1.12 -35.90 -45.10
C ARG A 108 1.26 -37.33 -45.65
N VAL A 109 0.67 -38.32 -44.96
CA VAL A 109 0.75 -39.76 -45.30
C VAL A 109 -0.65 -40.35 -45.60
N ILE A 110 -1.69 -39.51 -45.66
CA ILE A 110 -3.03 -39.86 -46.17
C ILE A 110 -3.30 -38.95 -47.36
#